data_AF-A0A258RX08-F1
#
_entry.id   AF-A0A258RX08-F1
#
_cell.length_a   1.000
_cell.length_b   1.000
_cell.length_c   1.000
_cell.angle_alpha   90.00
_cell.angle_beta   90.00
_cell.angle_gamma   90.00
#
_symmetry.space_group_name_H-M   'P 1'
#
loop_
_entity.id
_entity.type
_entity.pdbx_description
1 polymer ?
#
loop_
_entity_poly.entity_id
_entity_poly.type
_entity_poly.pdbx_seq_one_letter_code
_entity_poly.pdbx_strand_id
1 'polypeptide(L)' 'MTPPDDSSRAETRAQYRFLVINLCRIIGAIMLVVGLAVIAREAFGLPKAIGYLLFLVGMIGFMLVPVLLSKRWKSTPKI' A
#
# COMPACT_ATOMS: atom_id res chain seq x y z
N MET A 1 35.35 -20.96 3.57
CA MET A 1 34.50 -19.76 3.51
C MET A 1 33.55 -19.95 2.33
N THR A 2 32.32 -20.35 2.60
CA THR A 2 31.26 -20.40 1.58
C THR A 2 31.00 -18.98 1.08
N PRO A 3 30.75 -18.77 -0.23
CA PRO A 3 30.44 -17.45 -0.74
C PRO A 3 29.26 -16.89 0.04
N PRO A 4 29.38 -15.71 0.69
CA PRO A 4 28.20 -15.06 1.21
C PRO A 4 27.34 -14.68 0.00
N ASP A 5 26.03 -14.89 0.12
CA ASP A 5 25.02 -13.84 -0.13
C ASP A 5 23.85 -14.08 -1.12
N ASP A 6 23.84 -15.10 -1.98
CA ASP A 6 22.72 -15.23 -2.95
C ASP A 6 21.36 -15.57 -2.29
N SER A 7 21.32 -16.52 -1.34
CA SER A 7 20.09 -16.94 -0.67
C SER A 7 19.56 -15.86 0.30
N SER A 8 20.45 -15.19 1.04
CA SER A 8 20.11 -14.10 1.96
C SER A 8 19.55 -12.87 1.23
N ARG A 9 20.06 -12.54 0.04
CA ARG A 9 19.54 -11.46 -0.81
C ARG A 9 18.18 -11.79 -1.40
N ALA A 10 17.96 -13.04 -1.82
CA ALA A 10 16.67 -13.51 -2.32
C ALA A 10 15.59 -13.45 -1.22
N GLU A 11 15.93 -13.88 0.00
CA GLU A 11 15.03 -13.85 1.14
C GLU A 11 14.68 -12.41 1.56
N THR A 12 15.67 -11.53 1.64
CA THR A 12 15.45 -10.11 1.96
C THR A 12 14.53 -9.45 0.92
N ARG A 13 14.70 -9.77 -0.38
CA ARG A 13 13.85 -9.23 -1.46
C ARG A 13 12.41 -9.75 -1.37
N ALA A 14 12.20 -10.99 -0.95
CA ALA A 14 10.88 -11.55 -0.72
C ALA A 14 10.19 -10.88 0.47
N GLN A 15 10.88 -10.72 1.60
CA GLN A 15 10.36 -10.06 2.80
C GLN A 15 9.97 -8.60 2.52
N TYR A 16 10.83 -7.85 1.82
CA TYR A 16 10.53 -6.47 1.42
C TYR A 16 9.25 -6.38 0.59
N ARG A 17 9.01 -7.37 -0.28
CA ARG A 17 7.81 -7.39 -1.12
C ARG A 17 6.53 -7.53 -0.31
N PHE A 18 6.52 -8.48 0.61
CA PHE A 18 5.39 -8.71 1.50
C PHE A 18 5.16 -7.52 2.43
N LEU A 19 6.22 -6.95 3.00
CA LEU A 19 6.13 -5.81 3.90
C LEU A 19 5.46 -4.62 3.20
N VAL A 20 5.93 -4.24 2.01
CA VAL A 20 5.40 -3.08 1.30
C VAL A 20 3.94 -3.28 0.87
N ILE A 21 3.59 -4.47 0.36
CA ILE A 21 2.19 -4.77 -0.03
C ILE A 21 1.26 -4.70 1.18
N ASN A 22 1.68 -5.25 2.33
CA ASN A 22 0.90 -5.19 3.56
C ASN A 22 0.77 -3.77 4.10
N LEU A 23 1.86 -2.98 4.11
CA LEU A 23 1.83 -1.57 4.51
C LEU A 23 0.88 -0.76 3.63
N CYS A 24 0.94 -0.92 2.30
CA CYS A 24 0.01 -0.25 1.38
C CYS A 24 -1.46 -0.60 1.67
N ARG A 25 -1.75 -1.87 1.98
CA ARG A 25 -3.09 -2.27 2.39
C ARG A 25 -3.51 -1.63 3.71
N ILE A 26 -2.64 -1.63 4.72
CA ILE A 26 -2.96 -1.03 6.03
C ILE A 26 -3.21 0.47 5.86
N ILE A 27 -2.35 1.18 5.14
CA ILE A 27 -2.51 2.62 4.87
C ILE A 27 -3.81 2.90 4.11
N GLY A 28 -4.11 2.12 3.06
CA GLY A 28 -5.35 2.27 2.30
C GLY A 28 -6.60 2.00 3.15
N ALA A 29 -6.56 0.98 4.02
CA ALA A 29 -7.64 0.68 4.95
C ALA A 29 -7.84 1.80 5.98
N ILE A 30 -6.76 2.36 6.52
CA ILE A 30 -6.81 3.52 7.43
C ILE A 30 -7.44 4.71 6.71
N MET A 31 -7.02 5.03 5.49
CA MET A 31 -7.60 6.13 4.71
C MET A 31 -9.10 5.92 4.42
N LEU A 32 -9.53 4.68 4.14
CA LEU A 32 -10.95 4.35 3.97
C LEU A 32 -11.75 4.60 5.25
N VAL A 33 -11.26 4.10 6.38
CA VAL A 33 -11.93 4.25 7.68
C VAL A 33 -11.98 5.72 8.11
N VAL A 34 -10.88 6.47 7.93
CA VAL A 34 -10.83 7.91 8.22
C VAL A 34 -11.77 8.68 7.29
N GLY A 35 -11.77 8.39 5.98
CA GLY A 35 -12.67 9.04 5.02
C GLY A 35 -14.13 8.79 5.35
N LEU A 36 -14.49 7.55 5.71
CA LEU A 36 -15.84 7.21 6.17
C LEU A 36 -16.21 7.94 7.47
N ALA A 37 -15.28 8.07 8.42
CA ALA A 37 -15.49 8.81 9.66
C ALA A 37 -15.73 10.31 9.40
N VAL A 38 -15.00 10.92 8.47
CA VAL A 38 -15.19 12.31 8.03
C VAL A 38 -16.56 12.48 7.36
N ILE A 39 -16.99 11.55 6.50
CA ILE A 39 -18.31 11.61 5.85
C ILE A 39 -19.45 11.47 6.89
N ALA A 40 -19.30 10.53 7.82
CA ALA A 40 -20.37 10.17 8.76
C ALA A 40 -20.59 11.20 9.86
N ARG A 41 -19.53 11.90 10.30
CA ARG A 41 -19.60 12.79 11.48
C ARG A 41 -19.10 14.21 11.23
N GLU A 42 -18.75 14.55 9.99
CA GLU A 42 -17.95 15.76 9.68
C GLU A 42 -16.73 15.85 10.60
N ALA A 43 -16.13 14.68 10.86
CA ALA A 43 -15.00 14.56 11.77
C ALA A 43 -13.90 15.53 11.32
N PHE A 44 -13.29 16.24 12.29
CA PHE A 44 -12.28 17.29 12.08
C PHE A 44 -12.78 18.61 11.49
N GLY A 45 -14.10 18.85 11.38
CA GLY A 45 -14.62 20.08 10.77
C GLY A 45 -14.31 20.19 9.27
N LEU A 46 -13.96 19.06 8.65
CA LEU A 46 -13.69 18.97 7.23
C LEU A 46 -15.00 18.81 6.45
N PRO A 47 -15.20 19.55 5.35
CA PRO A 47 -16.37 19.38 4.50
C PRO A 47 -16.43 17.95 3.93
N LYS A 48 -17.64 17.42 3.78
CA LYS A 48 -17.89 16.05 3.28
C LYS A 48 -17.17 15.74 1.97
N ALA A 49 -16.95 16.75 1.12
CA ALA A 49 -16.18 16.63 -0.12
C ALA A 49 -14.77 16.07 0.11
N ILE A 50 -14.08 16.49 1.17
CA ILE A 50 -12.75 15.98 1.52
C ILE A 50 -12.85 14.54 2.01
N GLY A 51 -13.90 14.20 2.77
CA GLY A 51 -14.18 12.83 3.20
C GLY A 51 -14.38 11.87 2.01
N TYR A 52 -15.15 12.28 0.99
CA TYR A 52 -15.31 11.52 -0.25
C TYR A 52 -14.00 11.36 -1.02
N LEU A 53 -13.20 12.43 -1.13
CA LEU A 53 -11.90 12.36 -1.79
C LEU A 53 -10.97 11.40 -1.06
N LEU A 54 -10.89 11.48 0.27
CA LEU A 54 -10.05 10.61 1.10
C LEU A 54 -10.50 9.15 1.01
N PHE A 55 -11.80 8.91 1.00
CA PHE A 55 -12.37 7.57 0.82
C PHE A 55 -12.02 6.99 -0.56
N LEU A 56 -12.22 7.76 -1.64
CA LEU A 56 -11.86 7.33 -3.01
C LEU A 56 -10.36 7.07 -3.16
N VAL A 57 -9.52 7.97 -2.64
CA VAL A 57 -8.06 7.80 -2.64
C VAL A 57 -7.65 6.60 -1.80
N GLY A 58 -8.27 6.39 -0.64
CA GLY A 58 -8.04 5.21 0.20
C GLY A 58 -8.44 3.91 -0.51
N MET A 59 -9.57 3.91 -1.23
CA MET A 59 -10.04 2.77 -2.02
C MET A 59 -9.08 2.41 -3.16
N ILE A 60 -8.67 3.42 -3.93
CA ILE A 60 -7.69 3.27 -5.01
C ILE A 60 -6.34 2.87 -4.43
N GLY A 61 -5.92 3.47 -3.33
CA GLY A 61 -4.70 3.13 -2.59
C GLY A 61 -4.68 1.67 -2.12
N PHE A 62 -5.80 1.20 -1.57
CA PHE A 62 -5.96 -0.14 -1.05
C PHE A 62 -5.95 -1.21 -2.15
N MET A 63 -6.57 -0.95 -3.30
CA MET A 63 -6.68 -1.92 -4.39
C MET A 63 -5.61 -1.75 -5.48
N LEU A 64 -5.39 -0.55 -6.01
CA LEU A 64 -4.49 -0.32 -7.13
C LEU A 64 -3.03 -0.29 -6.71
N VAL A 65 -2.65 0.38 -5.61
CA VAL A 65 -1.23 0.50 -5.24
C VAL A 65 -0.55 -0.87 -5.05
N PRO A 66 -1.09 -1.84 -4.27
CA PRO A 66 -0.43 -3.14 -4.13
C PRO A 66 -0.38 -3.94 -5.44
N VAL A 67 -1.39 -3.79 -6.31
CA VAL A 67 -1.43 -4.45 -7.62
C VAL A 67 -0.40 -3.85 -8.58
N LEU A 68 -0.29 -2.52 -8.62
CA LEU A 68 0.69 -1.79 -9.43
C LEU A 68 2.12 -2.07 -8.95
N LEU A 69 2.35 -2.11 -7.63
CA LEU A 69 3.66 -2.46 -7.07
C LEU A 69 4.04 -3.91 -7.38
N SER A 70 3.10 -4.84 -7.24
CA SER A 70 3.30 -6.25 -7.62
C SER A 70 3.64 -6.39 -9.11
N LYS A 71 2.92 -5.67 -10.00
CA LYS A 71 3.21 -5.62 -11.44
C LYS A 71 4.58 -5.01 -11.75
N ARG A 72 4.94 -3.88 -11.11
CA ARG A 72 6.22 -3.19 -11.29
C ARG A 72 7.39 -4.06 -10.86
N TRP A 73 7.26 -4.80 -9.76
CA TRP A 73 8.31 -5.69 -9.29
C TRP A 73 8.46 -6.99 -10.06
N LYS A 74 7.41 -7.46 -10.75
CA LYS A 74 7.56 -8.53 -11.76
C LYS A 74 8.31 -8.04 -13.00
N SER A 75 8.33 -6.73 -13.27
CA SER A 75 9.01 -6.12 -14.42
C SER A 75 10.47 -5.75 -14.14
N THR A 76 11.20 -6.55 -13.35
CA THR A 76 12.65 -6.64 -13.52
C THR A 76 12.90 -7.88 -14.39
N PRO A 77 12.83 -7.77 -15.73
CA PRO A 77 13.40 -8.80 -16.57
C PRO A 77 14.90 -8.84 -16.28
N LYS A 78 15.40 -10.07 -16.15
CA LYS A 78 16.81 -10.40 -16.29
C LYS A 78 17.27 -9.84 -17.65
N ILE A 79 18.22 -8.92 -17.65
CA ILE A 79 19.13 -8.68 -18.77
C ILE A 79 20.53 -8.78 -18.18
#